data_AF-A0A6S6R2H4-F1
#
_entry.id   AF-A0A6S6R2H4-F1
#
_cell.length_a   1.000
_cell.length_b   1.000
_cell.length_c   1.000
_cell.angle_alpha   90.00
_cell.angle_beta   90.00
_cell.angle_gamma   90.00
#
_symmetry.space_group_name_H-M   'P 1'
#
loop_
_entity.id
_entity.type
_entity.pdbx_description
1 polymer ?
#
loop_
_entity_poly.entity_id
_entity_poly.type
_entity_poly.pdbx_seq_one_letter_code
_entity_poly.pdbx_strand_id
1 'polypeptide(L)'
;MEGSEELTEVVTNTRKLFTELFTSGFLSIHDSTLEALKRTADICSQCGLTFGGEKLMELWVEIRGLRHQLNQDFSKTMELYCTLEKYFVLCQNKLELDSVQLYGNFTP
;
A
#
# COMPACT_ATOMS: atom_id res chain seq x y z
N MET A 1 -14.91 -14.96 8.83
CA MET A 1 -14.21 -14.00 9.71
C MET A 1 -12.75 -13.83 9.30
N GLU A 2 -12.03 -14.90 8.96
CA GLU A 2 -10.58 -14.87 8.63
C GLU A 2 -10.18 -13.90 7.49
N GLY A 3 -10.90 -13.87 6.36
CA GLY A 3 -10.51 -13.03 5.22
C GLY A 3 -10.61 -11.50 5.43
N SER A 4 -11.39 -11.03 6.42
CA SER A 4 -11.52 -9.59 6.70
C SER A 4 -10.40 -9.06 7.60
N GLU A 5 -9.90 -9.90 8.51
CA GLU A 5 -8.80 -9.55 9.41
C GLU A 5 -7.48 -9.48 8.63
N GLU A 6 -7.22 -10.47 7.77
CA GLU A 6 -6.05 -10.48 6.87
C GLU A 6 -6.02 -9.23 5.98
N LEU A 7 -7.17 -8.86 5.40
CA LEU A 7 -7.27 -7.69 4.53
C LEU A 7 -7.02 -6.38 5.30
N THR A 8 -7.50 -6.30 6.54
CA THR A 8 -7.26 -5.15 7.44
C THR A 8 -5.79 -5.02 7.81
N GLU A 9 -5.12 -6.15 8.09
CA GLU A 9 -3.70 -6.18 8.38
C GLU A 9 -2.87 -5.71 7.17
N VAL A 10 -3.19 -6.20 5.97
CA VAL A 10 -2.51 -5.80 4.73
C VAL A 10 -2.63 -4.29 4.48
N VAL A 11 -3.84 -3.74 4.59
CA VAL A 11 -4.07 -2.29 4.43
C VAL A 11 -3.27 -1.50 5.48
N THR A 12 -3.30 -1.93 6.73
CA THR A 12 -2.58 -1.26 7.83
C THR A 12 -1.07 -1.27 7.63
N ASN A 13 -0.52 -2.44 7.25
CA ASN A 13 0.92 -2.60 7.00
C ASN A 13 1.37 -1.79 5.78
N THR A 14 0.54 -1.72 4.74
CA THR A 14 0.84 -0.90 3.55
C THR A 14 0.93 0.58 3.90
N ARG A 15 0.04 1.09 4.75
CA ARG A 15 0.08 2.51 5.19
C ARG A 15 1.30 2.84 6.06
N LYS A 16 1.75 1.91 6.90
CA LYS A 16 3.01 2.07 7.65
C LYS A 16 4.20 2.18 6.69
N LEU A 17 4.27 1.30 5.71
CA LEU A 17 5.29 1.33 4.66
C LEU A 17 5.28 2.67 3.91
N PHE A 18 4.11 3.22 3.63
CA PHE A 18 3.96 4.50 2.93
C PHE A 18 4.48 5.67 3.77
N THR A 19 4.25 5.63 5.08
CA THR A 19 4.81 6.60 6.01
C THR A 19 6.34 6.56 6.00
N GLU A 20 6.95 5.38 5.97
CA GLU A 20 8.41 5.22 5.85
C GLU A 20 8.95 5.72 4.50
N LEU A 21 8.25 5.41 3.40
CA LEU A 21 8.61 5.88 2.05
C LEU A 21 8.56 7.41 1.96
N PHE A 22 7.52 8.03 2.51
CA PHE A 22 7.35 9.48 2.50
C PHE A 22 8.40 10.19 3.37
N THR A 23 8.64 9.69 4.58
CA THR A 23 9.59 10.31 5.52
C THR A 23 11.05 10.17 5.09
N SER A 24 11.39 9.13 4.33
CA SER A 24 12.72 8.97 3.71
C SER A 24 12.93 9.85 2.46
N GLY A 25 11.88 10.56 1.99
CA GLY A 25 11.96 11.45 0.82
C GLY A 25 12.29 10.73 -0.48
N PHE A 26 11.99 9.43 -0.58
CA PHE A 26 12.30 8.54 -1.71
C PHE A 26 13.79 8.37 -2.08
N LEU A 27 14.69 9.13 -1.46
CA LEU A 27 16.11 9.20 -1.81
C LEU A 27 16.96 8.19 -1.03
N SER A 28 16.60 7.96 0.24
CA SER A 28 17.34 7.12 1.19
C SER A 28 16.56 5.86 1.60
N ILE A 29 15.67 5.37 0.73
CA ILE A 29 14.89 4.16 1.00
C ILE A 29 15.84 2.97 1.17
N HIS A 30 15.76 2.30 2.32
CA HIS A 30 16.52 1.09 2.61
C HIS A 30 16.06 -0.09 1.76
N ASP A 31 16.97 -1.02 1.47
CA ASP A 31 16.65 -2.27 0.75
C ASP A 31 15.56 -3.08 1.44
N SER A 32 15.51 -3.05 2.77
CA SER A 32 14.45 -3.68 3.56
C SER A 32 13.07 -3.11 3.24
N THR A 33 12.95 -1.79 3.09
CA THR A 33 11.70 -1.11 2.73
C THR A 33 11.30 -1.42 1.29
N LEU A 34 12.28 -1.50 0.38
CA LEU A 34 12.05 -1.88 -1.01
C LEU A 34 11.54 -3.33 -1.13
N GLU A 35 12.13 -4.26 -0.38
CA GLU A 35 11.66 -5.65 -0.31
C GLU A 35 10.29 -5.77 0.35
N ALA A 36 10.02 -4.98 1.40
CA ALA A 36 8.69 -4.92 2.02
C ALA A 36 7.62 -4.40 1.05
N LEU A 37 7.95 -3.45 0.18
CA LEU A 37 7.05 -2.96 -0.87
C LEU A 37 6.70 -4.06 -1.87
N LYS A 38 7.70 -4.80 -2.33
CA LYS A 38 7.50 -5.92 -3.26
C LYS A 38 6.63 -7.02 -2.65
N ARG A 39 6.92 -7.42 -1.40
CA ARG A 39 6.13 -8.43 -0.68
C ARG A 39 4.69 -7.98 -0.49
N THR A 40 4.49 -6.72 -0.12
CA THR A 40 3.15 -6.15 0.04
C THR A 40 2.38 -6.15 -1.28
N ALA A 41 3.04 -5.91 -2.42
CA ALA A 41 2.44 -6.01 -3.75
C ALA A 41 1.93 -7.43 -4.05
N ASP A 42 2.74 -8.44 -3.74
CA ASP A 42 2.37 -9.85 -3.93
C ASP A 42 1.19 -10.24 -3.04
N ILE A 43 1.21 -9.84 -1.76
CA ILE A 43 0.13 -10.10 -0.81
C ILE A 43 -1.18 -9.42 -1.25
N CYS A 44 -1.12 -8.15 -1.66
CA CYS A 44 -2.29 -7.43 -2.19
C CYS A 44 -2.92 -8.16 -3.38
N SER A 45 -2.10 -8.71 -4.26
CA SER A 45 -2.58 -9.46 -5.42
C SER A 45 -3.29 -10.77 -5.02
N GLN A 46 -2.83 -11.42 -3.94
CA GLN A 46 -3.40 -12.67 -3.43
C GLN A 46 -4.70 -12.46 -2.65
N CYS A 47 -4.86 -11.33 -1.96
CA CYS A 47 -6.05 -11.02 -1.16
C CYS A 47 -7.15 -10.24 -1.90
N GLY A 48 -7.07 -10.17 -3.24
CA GLY A 48 -8.09 -9.50 -4.08
C GLY A 48 -7.92 -7.99 -4.22
N LEU A 49 -6.84 -7.40 -3.70
CA LEU A 49 -6.44 -6.01 -3.94
C LEU A 49 -5.55 -5.89 -5.19
N THR A 50 -5.95 -6.49 -6.31
CA THR A 50 -5.13 -6.60 -7.53
C THR A 50 -4.63 -5.25 -8.03
N PHE A 51 -5.49 -4.22 -8.07
CA PHE A 51 -5.08 -2.86 -8.45
C PHE A 51 -3.98 -2.30 -7.52
N GLY A 52 -4.12 -2.53 -6.21
CA GLY A 52 -3.11 -2.14 -5.22
C GLY A 52 -1.79 -2.87 -5.46
N GLY A 53 -1.84 -4.19 -5.70
CA GLY A 53 -0.67 -5.00 -6.01
C GLY A 53 0.08 -4.53 -7.25
N GLU A 54 -0.63 -4.29 -8.35
CA GLU A 54 -0.05 -3.79 -9.60
C GLU A 54 0.63 -2.42 -9.41
N LYS A 55 -0.05 -1.49 -8.73
CA LYS A 55 0.47 -0.14 -8.52
C LYS A 55 1.64 -0.12 -7.53
N LEU A 56 1.65 -0.97 -6.51
CA LEU A 56 2.79 -1.14 -5.60
C LEU A 56 4.01 -1.70 -6.35
N MET A 57 3.81 -2.65 -7.26
CA MET A 57 4.90 -3.18 -8.09
C MET A 57 5.42 -2.11 -9.05
N GLU A 58 4.55 -1.30 -9.64
CA GLU A 58 4.96 -0.15 -10.47
C GLU A 58 5.81 0.83 -9.65
N LEU A 59 5.37 1.18 -8.43
CA LEU A 59 6.11 2.05 -7.52
C LEU A 59 7.49 1.46 -7.16
N TRP A 60 7.56 0.15 -6.92
CA TRP A 60 8.81 -0.56 -6.66
C TRP A 60 9.80 -0.45 -7.83
N VAL A 61 9.32 -0.64 -9.06
CA VAL A 61 10.14 -0.51 -10.27
C VAL A 61 10.69 0.91 -10.41
N GLU A 62 9.85 1.92 -10.23
CA GLU A 62 10.25 3.33 -10.33
C GLU A 62 11.31 3.71 -9.28
N ILE A 63 11.07 3.39 -8.01
CA ILE A 63 12.02 3.68 -6.93
C ILE A 63 13.36 2.98 -7.18
N ARG A 64 13.32 1.71 -7.61
CA ARG A 64 14.53 0.95 -7.92
C ARG A 64 15.28 1.55 -9.11
N GLY A 65 14.57 2.01 -10.14
CA GLY A 65 15.15 2.67 -11.30
C GLY A 65 15.85 3.98 -10.95
N LEU A 66 15.25 4.79 -10.07
CA LEU A 66 15.78 6.09 -9.64
C LEU A 66 17.09 5.97 -8.86
N ARG A 67 17.35 4.86 -8.16
CA ARG A 67 18.62 4.63 -7.45
C ARG A 67 19.86 4.64 -8.35
N HIS A 68 19.68 4.37 -9.63
CA HIS A 68 20.77 4.32 -10.60
C HIS A 68 20.84 5.57 -11.50
N GLN A 69 19.96 6.54 -11.29
CA GLN A 69 19.91 7.77 -12.08
C GLN A 69 20.65 8.91 -11.39
N LEU A 70 21.44 9.64 -12.18
CA LEU A 70 22.17 10.84 -11.74
C LEU A 70 21.27 12.07 -11.57
N ASN A 71 20.16 12.14 -12.32
CA ASN A 71 19.16 13.20 -12.20
C ASN A 71 17.81 12.56 -11.91
N GLN A 72 17.44 12.50 -10.64
CA GLN A 72 16.28 11.75 -10.17
C GLN A 72 15.01 12.60 -10.34
N ASP A 73 14.12 12.15 -11.23
CA ASP A 73 12.78 12.71 -11.37
C ASP A 73 11.79 11.86 -10.56
N PHE A 74 11.35 12.39 -9.42
CA PHE A 74 10.39 11.71 -8.54
C PHE A 74 8.93 11.96 -8.92
N SER A 75 8.63 12.67 -10.02
CA SER A 75 7.25 13.04 -10.38
C SER A 75 6.34 11.81 -10.50
N LYS A 76 6.80 10.78 -11.21
CA LYS A 76 6.06 9.52 -11.37
C LYS A 76 5.93 8.74 -10.06
N THR A 77 7.01 8.66 -9.28
CA THR A 77 7.01 8.05 -7.94
C THR A 77 5.96 8.72 -7.05
N MET A 78 5.87 10.05 -7.10
CA MET A 78 4.95 10.80 -6.28
C MET A 78 3.49 10.65 -6.73
N GLU A 79 3.24 10.57 -8.04
CA GLU A 79 1.92 10.25 -8.59
C GLU A 79 1.44 8.86 -8.17
N LEU A 80 2.31 7.86 -8.27
CA LEU A 80 2.03 6.48 -7.83
C LEU A 80 1.76 6.42 -6.34
N TYR A 81 2.59 7.07 -5.53
CA TYR A 81 2.41 7.18 -4.08
C TYR A 81 1.03 7.78 -3.73
N CYS A 82 0.67 8.92 -4.34
CA CYS A 82 -0.61 9.58 -4.08
C CYS A 82 -1.81 8.73 -4.51
N THR A 83 -1.68 8.04 -5.64
CA THR A 83 -2.73 7.15 -6.16
C THR A 83 -2.97 5.99 -5.21
N LEU A 84 -1.90 5.34 -4.78
CA LEU A 84 -1.95 4.23 -3.85
C LEU A 84 -2.47 4.66 -2.48
N GLU A 85 -2.04 5.80 -1.93
CA GLU A 85 -2.52 6.25 -0.62
C GLU A 85 -4.03 6.50 -0.64
N LYS A 86 -4.55 7.14 -1.70
CA LYS A 86 -6.00 7.29 -1.89
C LYS A 86 -6.72 5.95 -1.97
N TYR A 87 -6.15 5.00 -2.71
CA TYR A 87 -6.72 3.66 -2.83
C TYR A 87 -6.79 2.94 -1.48
N PHE A 88 -5.70 2.94 -0.70
CA PHE A 88 -5.67 2.27 0.59
C PHE A 88 -6.55 2.94 1.65
N VAL A 89 -6.72 4.27 1.59
CA VAL A 89 -7.73 4.96 2.40
C VAL A 89 -9.15 4.48 2.06
N LEU A 90 -9.48 4.32 0.78
CA LEU A 90 -10.79 3.78 0.36
C LEU A 90 -10.98 2.34 0.82
N CYS A 91 -9.95 1.49 0.71
CA CYS A 91 -9.99 0.12 1.21
C CYS A 91 -10.24 0.09 2.72
N GLN A 92 -9.54 0.93 3.49
CA GLN A 92 -9.74 1.03 4.93
C GLN A 92 -11.17 1.45 5.27
N ASN A 93 -11.68 2.53 4.66
CA ASN A 93 -13.04 3.02 4.91
C ASN A 93 -14.09 1.94 4.58
N LYS A 94 -13.88 1.17 3.50
CA LYS A 94 -14.77 0.06 3.14
C LYS A 94 -14.75 -1.03 4.22
N LEU A 95 -13.58 -1.44 4.70
CA LEU A 95 -13.46 -2.45 5.75
C LEU A 95 -14.11 -2.00 7.06
N GLU A 96 -13.94 -0.73 7.43
CA GLU A 96 -14.60 -0.15 8.60
C GLU A 96 -16.12 -0.20 8.47
N LEU A 97 -16.67 0.18 7.31
CA LEU A 97 -18.12 0.09 7.05
C LEU A 97 -18.63 -1.35 7.08
N ASP A 98 -17.91 -2.27 6.44
CA ASP A 98 -18.25 -3.69 6.41
C ASP A 98 -18.25 -4.26 7.84
N SER A 99 -17.35 -3.81 8.71
CA SER A 99 -17.34 -4.19 10.14
C SER A 99 -18.55 -3.66 10.91
N VAL A 100 -18.95 -2.40 10.69
CA VAL A 100 -20.11 -1.78 11.37
C VAL A 100 -21.42 -2.47 10.98
N GLN A 101 -21.58 -2.86 9.71
CA GLN A 101 -22.78 -3.58 9.25
C GLN A 101 -22.92 -4.96 9.89
N LEU A 102 -21.80 -5.62 10.25
CA LEU A 102 -21.83 -6.92 10.92
C LEU A 102 -22.27 -6.80 12.39
N TYR A 103 -21.89 -5.73 13.09
CA TYR A 103 -22.29 -5.49 14.47
C TYR A 103 -23.63 -4.75 14.62
N GLY A 104 -24.07 -4.02 13.58
CA GLY A 104 -25.34 -3.28 13.56
C GLY A 104 -26.59 -4.15 13.39
N ASN A 105 -26.44 -5.44 13.04
CA ASN A 105 -27.54 -6.40 12.92
C ASN A 105 -27.85 -7.19 14.21
N PHE A 106 -27.18 -6.85 15.33
CA PHE A 106 -27.52 -7.36 16.66
C PHE A 106 -28.19 -6.25 17.49
N THR A 107 -29.47 -6.02 17.24
CA THR A 107 -30.37 -5.42 18.23
C THR A 107 -31.43 -6.46 18.61
N PRO A 108 -31.54 -6.85 19.90
CA PRO A 108 -32.59 -7.76 20.38
C PRO A 108 -34.00 -7.17 20.26
#